data_AF-A0A424IEB2-F1
#
_entry.id   AF-A0A424IEB2-F1
#
_cell.length_a   1.000
_cell.length_b   1.000
_cell.length_c   1.000
_cell.angle_alpha   90.00
_cell.angle_beta   90.00
_cell.angle_gamma   90.00
#
_symmetry.space_group_name_H-M   'P 1'
#
loop_
_entity.id
_entity.type
_entity.pdbx_description
1 polymer ?
#
loop_
_entity_poly.entity_id
_entity_poly.type
_entity_poly.pdbx_seq_one_letter_code
_entity_poly.pdbx_strand_id
1 'polypeptide(L)'
;MDSKIDMTDALQLLKWQLELGVDENVGNVPLNRFSELSQNDEIKIQSSVSAKQKMPNINRAIAEAESRAEQSKTLDQLKNSLAEYEFCDLKKGSRNLVFSSGDPNAKVMIVGEAPGREEDIQGVPFVGRAGQLLDKMLRPIGLTRNKNQLNNNLITTAYICNVIPWRPPHNRDPNSDEIEMMLPFLKKHISLVQPKIIVALGNISCRALIGQTGITKLRGNWFDFDKTPLMPMCHPAYLLRNNAAKKDAWSDLLQIKKKLGDIA
;
A
#
# COMPACT_ATOMS: atom_id res chain seq x y z
N MET A 1 -29.15 53.24 -30.28
CA MET A 1 -28.72 54.32 -29.37
C MET A 1 -27.32 53.95 -28.93
N ASP A 2 -26.31 54.43 -29.67
CA ASP A 2 -24.91 54.16 -29.36
C ASP A 2 -24.50 54.99 -28.15
N SER A 3 -24.55 54.38 -26.96
CA SER A 3 -23.91 54.94 -25.78
C SER A 3 -22.40 54.93 -26.01
N LYS A 4 -21.84 56.07 -26.42
CA LYS A 4 -20.39 56.28 -26.48
C LYS A 4 -19.83 56.14 -25.06
N ILE A 5 -19.17 55.02 -24.80
CA ILE A 5 -18.44 54.79 -23.55
C ILE A 5 -17.32 55.84 -23.49
N ASP A 6 -17.20 56.56 -22.36
CA ASP A 6 -16.10 57.51 -22.16
C ASP A 6 -14.75 56.76 -22.13
N MET A 7 -13.68 57.44 -22.56
CA MET A 7 -12.34 56.86 -22.62
C MET A 7 -11.87 56.36 -21.25
N THR A 8 -12.25 57.07 -20.18
CA THR A 8 -11.93 56.72 -18.80
C THR A 8 -12.63 55.43 -18.38
N ASP A 9 -13.91 55.30 -18.72
CA ASP A 9 -14.73 54.13 -18.42
C ASP A 9 -14.25 52.91 -19.21
N ALA A 10 -13.90 53.09 -20.48
CA ALA A 10 -13.32 52.05 -21.32
C ALA A 10 -12.00 51.51 -20.72
N LEU A 11 -11.16 52.39 -20.16
CA LEU A 11 -9.91 52.01 -19.53
C LEU A 11 -10.13 51.26 -18.21
N GLN A 12 -11.12 51.66 -17.40
CA GLN A 12 -11.47 50.93 -16.18
C GLN A 12 -12.01 49.54 -16.49
N LEU A 13 -12.85 49.40 -17.52
CA LEU A 13 -13.38 48.12 -17.96
C LEU A 13 -12.27 47.15 -18.43
N LEU A 14 -11.26 47.65 -19.14
CA LEU A 14 -10.11 46.84 -19.55
C LEU A 14 -9.26 46.39 -18.36
N LYS A 15 -9.03 47.26 -17.38
CA LYS A 15 -8.30 46.89 -16.15
C LYS A 15 -9.03 45.79 -15.38
N TRP A 16 -10.34 45.90 -15.28
CA TRP A 16 -11.16 44.90 -14.61
C TRP A 16 -11.09 43.52 -15.31
N GLN A 17 -11.08 43.49 -16.65
CA GLN A 17 -10.91 42.23 -17.39
C GLN A 17 -9.52 41.60 -17.14
N LEU A 18 -8.46 42.40 -17.09
CA LEU A 18 -7.12 41.95 -16.74
C LEU A 18 -7.05 41.35 -15.31
N GLU A 19 -7.71 41.98 -14.33
CA GLU A 19 -7.78 41.46 -12.95
C GLU A 19 -8.53 40.12 -12.86
N LEU A 20 -9.51 39.89 -13.73
CA LEU A 20 -10.21 38.61 -13.85
C LEU A 20 -9.40 37.52 -14.58
N GLY A 21 -8.18 37.83 -15.02
CA GLY A 21 -7.30 36.89 -15.71
C GLY A 21 -7.64 36.72 -17.20
N VAL A 22 -8.33 37.70 -17.80
CA VAL A 22 -8.52 37.73 -19.26
C VAL A 22 -7.24 38.24 -19.91
N ASP A 23 -6.55 37.37 -20.63
CA ASP A 23 -5.25 37.60 -21.26
C ASP A 23 -5.34 37.80 -22.79
N GLU A 24 -6.38 37.27 -23.45
CA GLU A 24 -6.57 37.40 -24.90
C GLU A 24 -8.05 37.59 -25.28
N ASN A 25 -8.33 38.49 -26.23
CA ASN A 25 -9.66 38.61 -26.84
C ASN A 25 -9.74 37.70 -28.07
N VAL A 26 -10.38 36.55 -27.91
CA VAL A 26 -10.49 35.52 -28.96
C VAL A 26 -11.61 35.83 -29.97
N GLY A 27 -12.53 36.76 -29.67
CA GLY A 27 -13.58 37.18 -30.61
C GLY A 27 -14.76 37.92 -29.96
N ASN A 28 -15.58 38.57 -30.79
CA ASN A 28 -16.71 39.40 -30.34
C ASN A 28 -17.98 38.60 -29.94
N VAL A 29 -17.93 37.28 -30.05
CA VAL A 29 -19.06 36.40 -29.72
C VAL A 29 -18.62 35.48 -28.58
N PRO A 30 -19.35 35.44 -27.45
CA PRO A 30 -19.04 34.51 -26.38
C PRO A 30 -19.16 33.07 -26.88
N LEU A 31 -18.04 32.34 -26.85
CA LEU A 31 -17.98 30.92 -27.20
C LEU A 31 -18.38 30.09 -25.99
N ASN A 32 -19.62 29.62 -25.96
CA ASN A 32 -20.08 28.68 -24.96
C ASN A 32 -19.59 27.26 -25.32
N ARG A 33 -18.42 26.86 -24.83
CA ARG A 33 -17.90 25.49 -25.03
C ARG A 33 -18.69 24.42 -24.28
N PHE A 34 -19.62 24.81 -23.42
CA PHE A 34 -20.53 23.91 -22.71
C PHE A 34 -21.87 23.71 -23.44
N SER A 35 -22.22 24.56 -24.41
CA SER A 35 -23.46 24.38 -25.17
C SER A 35 -23.39 23.20 -26.14
N GLU A 36 -22.18 22.79 -26.56
CA GLU A 36 -21.98 21.58 -27.35
C GLU A 36 -22.24 20.29 -26.55
N LEU A 37 -22.19 20.35 -25.21
CA LEU A 37 -22.55 19.21 -24.35
C LEU A 37 -24.08 18.99 -24.25
N SER A 38 -24.87 19.88 -24.84
CA SER A 38 -26.34 19.94 -24.65
C SER A 38 -27.15 19.59 -25.90
N GLN A 39 -26.49 19.26 -27.01
CA GLN A 39 -27.16 18.62 -28.15
C GLN A 39 -26.82 17.14 -28.13
N ASN A 40 -27.89 16.34 -28.07
CA ASN A 40 -27.89 14.89 -28.19
C ASN A 40 -27.18 14.45 -29.49
N ASP A 41 -25.86 14.31 -29.43
CA ASP A 41 -25.37 12.97 -29.66
C ASP A 41 -25.57 12.25 -28.33
N GLU A 42 -26.59 11.39 -28.28
CA GLU A 42 -26.35 10.14 -27.58
C GLU A 42 -25.03 9.64 -28.17
N ILE A 43 -23.92 9.93 -27.49
CA ILE A 43 -22.80 9.03 -27.50
C ILE A 43 -23.49 7.76 -27.01
N LYS A 44 -23.95 6.93 -27.96
CA LYS A 44 -23.85 5.50 -27.80
C LYS A 44 -22.38 5.36 -27.48
N ILE A 45 -22.11 5.40 -26.18
CA ILE A 45 -21.12 4.56 -25.57
C ILE A 45 -21.67 3.23 -26.03
N GLN A 46 -21.24 2.81 -27.23
CA GLN A 46 -21.05 1.42 -27.48
C GLN A 46 -20.28 1.05 -26.25
N SER A 47 -20.96 0.36 -25.35
CA SER A 47 -20.33 -0.45 -24.36
C SER A 47 -19.61 -1.57 -25.13
N SER A 48 -18.71 -1.20 -26.04
CA SER A 48 -17.40 -1.79 -26.17
C SER A 48 -16.60 -1.48 -24.89
N VAL A 49 -17.19 -1.74 -23.73
CA VAL A 49 -16.50 -2.48 -22.68
C VAL A 49 -16.50 -3.95 -23.11
N SER A 50 -16.02 -4.20 -24.32
CA SER A 50 -15.22 -5.38 -24.62
C SER A 50 -13.80 -4.87 -24.37
N ALA A 51 -13.29 -4.98 -23.16
CA ALA A 51 -13.18 -6.26 -22.50
C ALA A 51 -13.71 -6.21 -21.06
N LYS A 52 -14.72 -7.03 -20.77
CA LYS A 52 -14.46 -8.08 -19.76
C LYS A 52 -13.17 -8.75 -20.22
N GLN A 53 -12.02 -8.23 -19.82
CA GLN A 53 -10.88 -9.11 -19.64
C GLN A 53 -11.45 -10.09 -18.64
N LYS A 54 -11.79 -11.30 -19.12
CA LYS A 54 -11.84 -12.44 -18.23
C LYS A 54 -10.51 -12.34 -17.50
N MET A 55 -10.52 -11.82 -16.26
CA MET A 55 -9.43 -12.05 -15.34
C MET A 55 -9.09 -13.51 -15.57
N PRO A 56 -7.81 -13.84 -15.83
CA PRO A 56 -7.42 -15.23 -15.96
C PRO A 56 -8.06 -15.95 -14.77
N ASN A 57 -8.90 -16.95 -15.05
CA ASN A 57 -9.81 -17.57 -14.09
C ASN A 57 -9.16 -17.53 -12.70
N ILE A 58 -9.70 -16.75 -11.76
CA ILE A 58 -8.99 -16.44 -10.49
C ILE A 58 -8.52 -17.73 -9.80
N ASN A 59 -9.28 -18.81 -9.96
CA ASN A 59 -8.93 -20.15 -9.51
C ASN A 59 -7.65 -20.70 -10.18
N ARG A 60 -7.45 -20.46 -11.48
CA ARG A 60 -6.20 -20.77 -12.20
C ARG A 60 -5.03 -19.92 -11.70
N ALA A 61 -5.26 -18.63 -11.46
CA ALA A 61 -4.21 -17.74 -10.94
C ALA A 61 -3.76 -18.20 -9.54
N ILE A 62 -4.71 -18.52 -8.66
CA ILE A 62 -4.45 -19.07 -7.33
C ILE A 62 -3.74 -20.42 -7.42
N ALA A 63 -4.22 -21.36 -8.25
CA ALA A 63 -3.59 -22.67 -8.43
C ALA A 63 -2.13 -22.57 -8.94
N GLU A 64 -1.85 -21.66 -9.87
CA GLU A 64 -0.47 -21.39 -10.32
C GLU A 64 0.38 -20.80 -9.19
N ALA A 65 -0.18 -19.86 -8.41
CA ALA A 65 0.51 -19.27 -7.26
C ALA A 65 0.85 -20.33 -6.20
N GLU A 66 -0.07 -21.25 -5.89
CA GLU A 66 0.13 -22.39 -4.99
C GLU A 66 1.26 -23.29 -5.49
N SER A 67 1.21 -23.71 -6.77
CA SER A 67 2.23 -24.56 -7.38
C SER A 67 3.63 -23.93 -7.32
N ARG A 68 3.77 -22.66 -7.73
CA ARG A 68 5.05 -21.93 -7.69
C ARG A 68 5.56 -21.71 -6.27
N ALA A 69 4.66 -21.37 -5.35
CA ALA A 69 5.01 -21.20 -3.94
C ALA A 69 5.51 -22.52 -3.35
N GLU A 70 4.82 -23.64 -3.63
CA GLU A 70 5.23 -24.96 -3.14
C GLU A 70 6.62 -25.37 -3.63
N GLN A 71 6.90 -25.16 -4.92
CA GLN A 71 8.18 -25.48 -5.56
C GLN A 71 9.36 -24.63 -5.06
N SER A 72 9.09 -23.43 -4.53
CA SER A 72 10.13 -22.52 -4.05
C SER A 72 10.71 -23.00 -2.70
N LYS A 73 11.95 -23.48 -2.67
CA LYS A 73 12.59 -24.00 -1.44
C LYS A 73 13.40 -22.95 -0.67
N THR A 74 13.75 -21.84 -1.32
CA THR A 74 14.51 -20.73 -0.72
C THR A 74 13.81 -19.40 -0.94
N LEU A 75 14.19 -18.38 -0.17
CA LEU A 75 13.66 -17.02 -0.34
C LEU A 75 14.00 -16.43 -1.72
N ASP A 76 15.18 -16.72 -2.25
CA ASP A 76 15.57 -16.28 -3.60
C ASP A 76 14.72 -16.95 -4.68
N GLN A 77 14.45 -18.26 -4.53
CA GLN A 77 13.53 -18.96 -5.43
C GLN A 77 12.12 -18.39 -5.34
N LEU A 78 11.63 -18.08 -4.13
CA LEU A 78 10.31 -17.46 -3.95
C LEU A 78 10.24 -16.08 -4.60
N LYS A 79 11.30 -15.27 -4.45
CA LYS A 79 11.42 -13.95 -5.08
C LYS A 79 11.39 -14.06 -6.60
N ASN A 80 12.13 -15.00 -7.18
CA ASN A 80 12.14 -15.24 -8.63
C ASN A 80 10.77 -15.73 -9.12
N SER A 81 10.14 -16.68 -8.41
CA SER A 81 8.78 -17.15 -8.70
C SER A 81 7.76 -16.01 -8.73
N LEU A 82 7.86 -15.05 -7.79
CA LEU A 82 7.03 -13.84 -7.80
C LEU A 82 7.37 -12.92 -8.97
N ALA A 83 8.65 -12.72 -9.27
CA ALA A 83 9.10 -11.87 -10.38
C ALA A 83 8.62 -12.41 -11.73
N GLU A 84 8.50 -13.72 -11.89
CA GLU A 84 8.02 -14.40 -13.10
C GLU A 84 6.49 -14.58 -13.14
N TYR A 85 5.79 -14.34 -12.03
CA TYR A 85 4.34 -14.50 -11.97
C TYR A 85 3.64 -13.47 -12.88
N GLU A 86 2.80 -13.94 -13.82
CA GLU A 86 2.18 -13.09 -14.86
C GLU A 86 0.72 -12.76 -14.61
N PHE A 87 0.07 -13.46 -13.68
CA PHE A 87 -1.37 -13.35 -13.43
C PHE A 87 -1.75 -12.10 -12.61
N CYS A 88 -0.78 -11.39 -12.03
CA CYS A 88 -1.02 -10.20 -11.23
C CYS A 88 -0.84 -8.92 -12.05
N ASP A 89 -1.95 -8.26 -12.40
CA ASP A 89 -1.91 -7.02 -13.21
C ASP A 89 -1.21 -5.85 -12.52
N LEU A 90 -1.10 -5.86 -11.18
CA LEU A 90 -0.34 -4.86 -10.42
C LEU A 90 1.13 -4.79 -10.84
N LYS A 91 1.68 -5.89 -11.36
CA LYS A 91 3.04 -5.96 -11.93
C LYS A 91 3.22 -5.02 -13.12
N LYS A 92 2.19 -4.81 -13.94
CA LYS A 92 2.25 -3.95 -15.13
C LYS A 92 2.34 -2.46 -14.78
N GLY A 93 1.77 -2.07 -13.64
CA GLY A 93 1.72 -0.68 -13.16
C GLY A 93 2.79 -0.32 -12.14
N SER A 94 3.57 -1.28 -11.66
CA SER A 94 4.63 -1.07 -10.69
C SER A 94 5.99 -1.01 -11.37
N ARG A 95 6.94 -0.29 -10.74
CA ARG A 95 8.29 -0.16 -11.24
C ARG A 95 9.18 -1.30 -10.77
N ASN A 96 9.04 -1.69 -9.50
CA ASN A 96 9.86 -2.75 -8.91
C ASN A 96 9.01 -3.74 -8.11
N LEU A 97 9.51 -4.97 -8.04
CA LEU A 97 9.05 -5.95 -7.06
C LEU A 97 9.60 -5.58 -5.69
N VAL A 98 8.70 -5.30 -4.74
CA VAL A 98 9.04 -5.01 -3.35
C VAL A 98 8.89 -6.28 -2.52
N PHE A 99 9.96 -7.07 -2.46
CA PHE A 99 9.92 -8.40 -1.84
C PHE A 99 10.00 -8.35 -0.31
N SER A 100 11.11 -7.86 0.24
CA SER A 100 11.31 -7.81 1.69
C SER A 100 12.47 -6.89 2.09
N SER A 101 12.60 -6.64 3.39
CA SER A 101 13.73 -5.98 4.04
C SER A 101 14.02 -6.63 5.39
N GLY A 102 15.29 -6.65 5.80
CA GLY A 102 15.70 -7.14 7.13
C GLY A 102 16.45 -8.46 7.08
N ASP A 103 16.66 -9.07 8.25
CA ASP A 103 17.38 -10.35 8.38
C ASP A 103 16.41 -11.51 8.13
N PRO A 104 16.65 -12.39 7.15
CA PRO A 104 15.85 -13.61 6.93
C PRO A 104 15.72 -14.52 8.16
N ASN A 105 16.66 -14.44 9.12
CA ASN A 105 16.65 -15.22 10.36
C ASN A 105 16.03 -14.44 11.54
N ALA A 106 15.34 -13.33 11.28
CA ALA A 106 14.72 -12.54 12.33
C ALA A 106 13.66 -13.34 13.10
N LYS A 107 13.63 -13.17 14.42
CA LYS A 107 12.59 -13.77 15.27
C LYS A 107 11.21 -13.11 15.06
N VAL A 108 11.18 -11.88 14.53
CA VAL A 108 9.95 -11.12 14.30
C VAL A 108 9.78 -10.84 12.81
N MET A 109 8.62 -11.20 12.28
CA MET A 109 8.20 -10.83 10.93
C MET A 109 7.07 -9.79 10.99
N ILE A 110 7.20 -8.72 10.23
CA ILE A 110 6.22 -7.64 10.12
C ILE A 110 5.62 -7.69 8.72
N VAL A 111 4.29 -7.78 8.65
CA VAL A 111 3.55 -7.90 7.39
C VAL A 111 2.67 -6.65 7.23
N GLY A 112 3.02 -5.84 6.23
CA GLY A 112 2.25 -4.67 5.81
C GLY A 112 1.21 -4.97 4.73
N GLU A 113 0.58 -3.91 4.24
CA GLU A 113 -0.51 -3.94 3.26
C GLU A 113 0.01 -4.08 1.82
N ALA A 114 0.54 -2.99 1.26
CA ALA A 114 1.12 -2.93 -0.07
C ALA A 114 2.19 -1.82 -0.13
N PRO A 115 3.07 -1.80 -1.14
CA PRO A 115 4.10 -0.79 -1.27
C PRO A 115 3.52 0.58 -1.64
N GLY A 116 4.11 1.64 -1.09
CA GLY A 116 3.86 3.01 -1.52
C GLY A 116 4.78 3.43 -2.68
N ARG A 117 4.74 4.72 -3.02
CA ARG A 117 5.55 5.29 -4.12
C ARG A 117 7.04 5.13 -3.91
N GLU A 118 7.54 5.43 -2.72
CA GLU A 118 8.98 5.37 -2.41
C GLU A 118 9.46 3.91 -2.43
N GLU A 119 8.65 3.00 -1.88
CA GLU A 119 8.92 1.57 -1.87
C GLU A 119 8.99 1.01 -3.29
N ASP A 120 8.04 1.38 -4.15
CA ASP A 120 8.02 0.97 -5.56
C ASP A 120 9.21 1.51 -6.36
N ILE A 121 9.71 2.71 -6.05
CA ILE A 121 10.90 3.27 -6.70
C ILE A 121 12.18 2.55 -6.24
N GLN A 122 12.29 2.23 -4.95
CA GLN A 122 13.50 1.66 -4.35
C GLN A 122 13.53 0.13 -4.37
N GLY A 123 12.39 -0.54 -4.55
CA GLY A 123 12.28 -2.00 -4.46
C GLY A 123 12.36 -2.55 -3.03
N VAL A 124 12.24 -1.69 -2.01
CA VAL A 124 12.42 -2.05 -0.59
C VAL A 124 11.20 -1.62 0.22
N PRO A 125 10.63 -2.49 1.07
CA PRO A 125 9.43 -2.17 1.83
C PRO A 125 9.70 -1.15 2.95
N PHE A 126 8.69 -0.33 3.26
CA PHE A 126 8.71 0.64 4.36
C PHE A 126 9.92 1.59 4.35
N VAL A 127 10.23 2.22 3.21
CA VAL A 127 11.29 3.24 3.09
C VAL A 127 10.74 4.67 3.18
N GLY A 128 9.45 4.87 2.91
CA GLY A 128 8.78 6.17 3.02
C GLY A 128 8.50 6.61 4.45
N ARG A 129 7.68 7.65 4.60
CA ARG A 129 7.35 8.26 5.92
C ARG A 129 6.77 7.27 6.92
N ALA A 130 5.88 6.38 6.47
CA ALA A 130 5.29 5.34 7.31
C ALA A 130 6.36 4.36 7.83
N GLY A 131 7.32 4.00 6.98
CA GLY A 131 8.44 3.14 7.35
C GLY A 131 9.45 3.81 8.30
N GLN A 132 9.70 5.10 8.14
CA GLN A 132 10.51 5.86 9.10
C GLN A 132 9.86 5.91 10.48
N LEU A 133 8.52 6.01 10.55
CA LEU A 133 7.81 5.90 11.82
C LEU A 133 7.91 4.48 12.40
N LEU A 134 7.76 3.45 11.56
CA LEU A 134 7.92 2.06 11.98
C LEU A 134 9.29 1.82 12.63
N ASP A 135 10.38 2.32 12.04
CA ASP A 135 11.71 2.23 12.65
C ASP A 135 11.80 2.89 14.03
N LYS A 136 11.22 4.10 14.15
CA LYS A 136 11.20 4.84 15.42
C LYS A 136 10.41 4.10 16.49
N MET A 137 9.40 3.33 16.08
CA MET A 137 8.58 2.49 16.95
C MET A 137 9.29 1.20 17.38
N LEU A 138 10.03 0.57 16.48
CA LEU A 138 10.73 -0.69 16.73
C LEU A 138 11.97 -0.54 17.62
N ARG A 139 12.74 0.55 17.45
CA ARG A 139 14.00 0.76 18.18
C ARG A 139 13.84 0.70 19.72
N PRO A 140 12.87 1.39 20.35
CA PRO A 140 12.71 1.37 21.81
C PRO A 140 12.33 0.00 22.40
N ILE A 141 11.76 -0.89 21.58
CA ILE A 141 11.45 -2.26 22.01
C ILE A 141 12.59 -3.26 21.71
N GLY A 142 13.74 -2.75 21.27
CA GLY A 142 14.92 -3.57 21.01
C GLY A 142 14.90 -4.23 19.63
N LEU A 143 14.11 -3.73 18.68
CA LEU A 143 14.03 -4.26 17.32
C LEU A 143 14.67 -3.30 16.31
N THR A 144 15.41 -3.86 15.34
CA THR A 144 15.93 -3.11 14.20
C THR A 144 15.80 -3.92 12.92
N ARG A 145 15.56 -3.27 11.78
CA ARG A 145 15.66 -3.93 10.47
C ARG A 145 17.10 -4.12 10.00
N ASN A 146 18.05 -3.37 10.55
CA ASN A 146 19.44 -3.41 10.11
C ASN A 146 20.32 -4.16 11.13
N LYS A 147 20.84 -5.32 10.71
CA LYS A 147 21.70 -6.17 11.54
C LYS A 147 22.95 -5.45 12.05
N ASN A 148 23.50 -4.52 11.28
CA ASN A 148 24.68 -3.74 11.66
C ASN A 148 24.41 -2.72 12.78
N GLN A 149 23.15 -2.53 13.16
CA GLN A 149 22.77 -1.64 14.26
C GLN A 149 22.59 -2.38 15.58
N LEU A 150 22.72 -3.72 15.62
CA LEU A 150 22.59 -4.49 16.86
C LEU A 150 23.61 -4.03 17.90
N ASN A 151 23.14 -3.88 19.15
CA ASN A 151 23.93 -3.50 20.31
C ASN A 151 23.22 -4.00 21.58
N ASN A 152 23.77 -3.72 22.78
CA ASN A 152 23.18 -4.21 24.04
C ASN A 152 21.71 -3.78 24.27
N ASN A 153 21.24 -2.72 23.59
CA ASN A 153 19.87 -2.23 23.68
C ASN A 153 18.95 -2.77 22.55
N LEU A 154 19.52 -3.29 21.46
CA LEU A 154 18.81 -3.86 20.32
C LEU A 154 18.96 -5.38 20.36
N ILE A 155 17.89 -6.02 20.82
CA ILE A 155 17.80 -7.42 21.20
C ILE A 155 17.79 -8.34 19.98
N THR A 156 17.10 -7.95 18.90
CA THR A 156 17.00 -8.78 17.68
C THR A 156 16.65 -7.97 16.44
N THR A 157 16.78 -8.60 15.28
CA THR A 157 16.40 -8.04 13.98
C THR A 157 14.92 -8.30 13.69
N ALA A 158 14.33 -7.47 12.82
CA ALA A 158 13.01 -7.67 12.25
C ALA A 158 13.12 -7.94 10.75
N TYR A 159 12.24 -8.82 10.25
CA TYR A 159 12.04 -9.07 8.83
C TYR A 159 10.71 -8.45 8.39
N ILE A 160 10.68 -7.75 7.26
CA ILE A 160 9.54 -6.94 6.85
C ILE A 160 9.16 -7.31 5.42
N CYS A 161 7.88 -7.57 5.18
CA CYS A 161 7.30 -7.73 3.85
C CYS A 161 5.88 -7.14 3.82
N ASN A 162 5.21 -7.22 2.67
CA ASN A 162 3.82 -6.85 2.50
C ASN A 162 3.00 -8.05 2.02
N VAL A 163 1.68 -8.01 2.20
CA VAL A 163 0.77 -9.01 1.59
C VAL A 163 0.89 -8.98 0.07
N ILE A 164 0.93 -7.78 -0.50
CA ILE A 164 1.12 -7.57 -1.93
C ILE A 164 2.49 -6.95 -2.18
N PRO A 165 3.31 -7.49 -3.09
CA PRO A 165 4.66 -7.01 -3.30
C PRO A 165 4.77 -5.93 -4.39
N TRP A 166 3.65 -5.57 -5.05
CA TRP A 166 3.58 -4.51 -6.05
C TRP A 166 2.64 -3.39 -5.62
N ARG A 167 2.99 -2.16 -6.01
CA ARG A 167 2.22 -0.97 -5.69
C ARG A 167 0.91 -0.92 -6.48
N PRO A 168 -0.25 -0.79 -5.80
CA PRO A 168 -1.52 -0.55 -6.46
C PRO A 168 -1.58 0.83 -7.15
N PRO A 169 -2.29 0.95 -8.29
CA PRO A 169 -2.52 2.24 -8.94
C PRO A 169 -3.09 3.27 -7.95
N HIS A 170 -2.54 4.49 -7.97
CA HIS A 170 -2.94 5.58 -7.06
C HIS A 170 -2.88 5.25 -5.55
N ASN A 171 -2.14 4.21 -5.14
CA ASN A 171 -2.12 3.71 -3.76
C ASN A 171 -3.51 3.34 -3.23
N ARG A 172 -4.40 2.86 -4.09
CA ARG A 172 -5.68 2.29 -3.63
C ARG A 172 -5.43 1.06 -2.75
N ASP A 173 -6.42 0.72 -1.94
CA ASP A 173 -6.40 -0.57 -1.25
C ASP A 173 -6.49 -1.71 -2.27
N PRO A 174 -5.77 -2.83 -2.04
CA PRO A 174 -5.93 -4.01 -2.85
C PRO A 174 -7.31 -4.66 -2.73
N ASN A 175 -7.75 -5.27 -3.82
CA ASN A 175 -9.02 -5.97 -3.88
C ASN A 175 -8.88 -7.38 -3.27
N SER A 176 -10.01 -7.98 -2.90
CA SER A 176 -10.06 -9.34 -2.32
C SER A 176 -9.33 -10.37 -3.20
N ASP A 177 -9.61 -10.36 -4.50
CA ASP A 177 -9.02 -11.30 -5.46
C ASP A 177 -7.50 -11.13 -5.57
N GLU A 178 -7.00 -9.88 -5.49
CA GLU A 178 -5.56 -9.59 -5.50
C GLU A 178 -4.87 -10.13 -4.24
N ILE A 179 -5.53 -10.02 -3.09
CA ILE A 179 -5.06 -10.57 -1.82
C ILE A 179 -5.04 -12.10 -1.91
N GLU A 180 -6.16 -12.72 -2.29
CA GLU A 180 -6.32 -14.18 -2.37
C GLU A 180 -5.30 -14.81 -3.31
N MET A 181 -5.03 -14.19 -4.45
CA MET A 181 -4.00 -14.60 -5.41
C MET A 181 -2.59 -14.58 -4.81
N MET A 182 -2.29 -13.65 -3.90
CA MET A 182 -0.97 -13.49 -3.30
C MET A 182 -0.79 -14.28 -2.00
N LEU A 183 -1.88 -14.77 -1.39
CA LEU A 183 -1.83 -15.54 -0.14
C LEU A 183 -0.90 -16.76 -0.20
N PRO A 184 -0.89 -17.60 -1.26
CA PRO A 184 0.01 -18.76 -1.32
C PRO A 184 1.49 -18.37 -1.20
N PHE A 185 1.89 -17.29 -1.88
CA PHE A 185 3.25 -16.77 -1.79
C PHE A 185 3.56 -16.23 -0.39
N LEU A 186 2.64 -15.49 0.24
CA LEU A 186 2.83 -14.98 1.60
C LEU A 186 2.93 -16.11 2.63
N LYS A 187 2.07 -17.12 2.55
CA LYS A 187 2.13 -18.31 3.42
C LYS A 187 3.48 -19.00 3.28
N LYS A 188 3.94 -19.20 2.04
CA LYS A 188 5.25 -19.78 1.78
C LYS A 188 6.39 -18.88 2.29
N HIS A 189 6.27 -17.57 2.15
CA HIS A 189 7.24 -16.61 2.66
C HIS A 189 7.44 -16.77 4.17
N ILE A 190 6.33 -16.79 4.92
CA ILE A 190 6.33 -17.00 6.36
C ILE A 190 6.91 -18.38 6.70
N SER A 191 6.53 -19.43 5.96
CA SER A 191 7.04 -20.79 6.14
C SER A 191 8.56 -20.91 5.92
N LEU A 192 9.14 -20.13 5.00
CA LEU A 192 10.58 -20.10 4.75
C LEU A 192 11.36 -19.27 5.78
N VAL A 193 10.76 -18.18 6.28
CA VAL A 193 11.38 -17.32 7.31
C VAL A 193 11.28 -17.95 8.71
N GLN A 194 10.21 -18.69 8.98
CA GLN A 194 9.92 -19.32 10.28
C GLN A 194 10.03 -18.36 11.48
N PRO A 195 9.34 -17.20 11.44
CA PRO A 195 9.41 -16.24 12.54
C PRO A 195 8.80 -16.83 13.82
N LYS A 196 9.22 -16.32 14.97
CA LYS A 196 8.62 -16.66 16.27
C LYS A 196 7.40 -15.80 16.60
N ILE A 197 7.32 -14.60 16.02
CA ILE A 197 6.19 -13.68 16.17
C ILE A 197 5.91 -13.02 14.82
N ILE A 198 4.63 -12.90 14.46
CA ILE A 198 4.16 -12.15 13.31
C ILE A 198 3.45 -10.88 13.80
N VAL A 199 3.71 -9.75 13.17
CA VAL A 199 3.01 -8.48 13.41
C VAL A 199 2.28 -8.07 12.15
N ALA A 200 0.94 -8.07 12.19
CA ALA A 200 0.10 -7.70 11.06
C ALA A 200 -0.29 -6.22 11.16
N LEU A 201 0.18 -5.41 10.21
CA LEU A 201 -0.06 -3.96 10.20
C LEU A 201 -1.28 -3.57 9.35
N GLY A 202 -2.41 -3.31 10.02
CA GLY A 202 -3.64 -2.83 9.39
C GLY A 202 -4.61 -3.92 8.95
N ASN A 203 -5.71 -3.52 8.31
CA ASN A 203 -6.81 -4.43 7.97
C ASN A 203 -6.44 -5.45 6.89
N ILE A 204 -5.64 -5.05 5.89
CA ILE A 204 -5.30 -5.92 4.75
C ILE A 204 -4.45 -7.10 5.21
N SER A 205 -3.42 -6.86 6.03
CA SER A 205 -2.61 -7.92 6.62
C SER A 205 -3.41 -8.82 7.55
N CYS A 206 -4.33 -8.27 8.36
CA CYS A 206 -5.20 -9.07 9.22
C CYS A 206 -6.15 -9.95 8.41
N ARG A 207 -6.77 -9.39 7.37
CA ARG A 207 -7.63 -10.16 6.47
C ARG A 207 -6.86 -11.30 5.82
N ALA A 208 -5.65 -11.02 5.35
CA ALA A 208 -4.81 -12.00 4.68
C ALA A 208 -4.39 -13.16 5.61
N LEU A 209 -3.98 -12.85 6.84
CA LEU A 209 -3.39 -13.83 7.75
C LEU A 209 -4.43 -14.52 8.65
N ILE A 210 -5.37 -13.77 9.21
CA ILE A 210 -6.35 -14.30 10.18
C ILE A 210 -7.80 -14.28 9.68
N GLY A 211 -8.05 -13.83 8.44
CA GLY A 211 -9.39 -13.80 7.85
C GLY A 211 -10.34 -12.78 8.48
N GLN A 212 -9.83 -11.83 9.28
CA GLN A 212 -10.65 -10.87 10.03
C GLN A 212 -10.29 -9.42 9.69
N THR A 213 -11.28 -8.54 9.76
CA THR A 213 -11.14 -7.08 9.58
C THR A 213 -11.68 -6.31 10.77
N GLY A 214 -11.29 -5.05 10.92
CA GLY A 214 -11.71 -4.21 12.04
C GLY A 214 -10.57 -3.99 13.02
N ILE A 215 -9.48 -3.40 12.53
CA ILE A 215 -8.21 -3.26 13.26
C ILE A 215 -8.36 -2.64 14.65
N THR A 216 -9.31 -1.73 14.86
CA THR A 216 -9.58 -1.11 16.16
C THR A 216 -10.00 -2.10 17.24
N LYS A 217 -10.70 -3.18 16.88
CA LYS A 217 -11.09 -4.27 17.79
C LYS A 217 -10.04 -5.37 17.89
N LEU A 218 -9.33 -5.62 16.78
CA LEU A 218 -8.36 -6.72 16.68
C LEU A 218 -7.03 -6.39 17.37
N ARG A 219 -6.60 -5.12 17.31
CA ARG A 219 -5.29 -4.72 17.82
C ARG A 219 -5.10 -5.03 19.30
N GLY A 220 -3.88 -5.41 19.68
CA GLY A 220 -3.53 -5.69 21.07
C GLY A 220 -3.99 -7.05 21.59
N ASN A 221 -4.71 -7.84 20.79
CA ASN A 221 -5.08 -9.22 21.10
C ASN A 221 -4.17 -10.18 20.34
N TRP A 222 -3.78 -11.28 20.99
CA TRP A 222 -2.97 -12.32 20.36
C TRP A 222 -3.86 -13.28 19.57
N PHE A 223 -3.41 -13.62 18.36
CA PHE A 223 -3.96 -14.65 17.49
C PHE A 223 -2.86 -15.64 17.12
N ASP A 224 -3.22 -16.68 16.38
CA ASP A 224 -2.25 -17.62 15.83
C ASP A 224 -2.39 -17.68 14.30
N PHE A 225 -1.23 -17.72 13.63
CA PHE A 225 -1.12 -18.05 12.22
C PHE A 225 -0.19 -19.25 12.08
N ASP A 226 -0.74 -20.40 11.71
CA ASP A 226 0.00 -21.67 11.62
C ASP A 226 0.89 -21.93 12.85
N LYS A 227 0.28 -21.87 14.05
CA LYS A 227 0.94 -22.01 15.38
C LYS A 227 1.96 -20.93 15.72
N THR A 228 2.11 -19.90 14.90
CA THR A 228 2.96 -18.75 15.17
C THR A 228 2.12 -17.63 15.78
N PRO A 229 2.47 -17.11 16.97
CA PRO A 229 1.79 -15.98 17.58
C PRO A 229 1.76 -14.76 16.66
N LEU A 230 0.58 -14.19 16.46
CA LEU A 230 0.32 -13.05 15.60
C LEU A 230 -0.31 -11.90 16.41
N MET A 231 0.28 -10.71 16.31
CA MET A 231 -0.23 -9.48 16.90
C MET A 231 -0.71 -8.51 15.82
N PRO A 232 -2.02 -8.23 15.71
CA PRO A 232 -2.53 -7.13 14.92
C PRO A 232 -2.13 -5.78 15.52
N MET A 233 -1.73 -4.84 14.67
CA MET A 233 -1.41 -3.47 15.08
C MET A 233 -1.86 -2.48 14.00
N CYS A 234 -2.20 -1.26 14.40
CA CYS A 234 -2.53 -0.18 13.47
C CYS A 234 -1.36 0.11 12.50
N HIS A 235 -1.69 0.32 11.22
CA HIS A 235 -0.67 0.62 10.20
C HIS A 235 0.00 1.98 10.47
N PRO A 236 1.33 2.14 10.31
CA PRO A 236 2.02 3.41 10.58
C PRO A 236 1.49 4.59 9.76
N ALA A 237 0.98 4.36 8.54
CA ALA A 237 0.36 5.42 7.74
C ALA A 237 -0.91 5.99 8.41
N TYR A 238 -1.68 5.16 9.10
CA TYR A 238 -2.81 5.60 9.91
C TYR A 238 -2.35 6.42 11.13
N LEU A 239 -1.29 5.97 11.82
CA LEU A 239 -0.73 6.67 12.98
C LEU A 239 -0.14 8.05 12.65
N LEU A 240 0.33 8.25 11.41
CA LEU A 240 0.77 9.56 10.93
C LEU A 240 -0.40 10.55 10.77
N ARG A 241 -1.59 10.05 10.43
CA ARG A 241 -2.82 10.86 10.29
C ARG A 241 -3.56 11.03 11.61
N ASN A 242 -3.48 10.03 12.49
CA ASN A 242 -4.12 10.01 13.79
C ASN A 242 -3.08 9.83 14.91
N ASN A 243 -2.60 10.95 15.45
CA ASN A 243 -1.59 10.95 16.50
C ASN A 243 -2.08 10.32 17.82
N ALA A 244 -3.38 10.43 18.14
CA ALA A 244 -3.93 9.87 19.38
C ALA A 244 -3.77 8.35 19.44
N ALA A 245 -3.91 7.67 18.29
CA ALA A 245 -3.75 6.23 18.17
C ALA A 245 -2.32 5.72 18.40
N LYS A 246 -1.31 6.61 18.49
CA LYS A 246 0.07 6.20 18.80
C LYS A 246 0.22 5.63 20.20
N LYS A 247 -0.60 6.07 21.16
CA LYS A 247 -0.64 5.51 22.52
C LYS A 247 -1.00 4.03 22.49
N ASP A 248 -1.99 3.69 21.69
CA ASP A 248 -2.48 2.32 21.53
C ASP A 248 -1.42 1.45 20.84
N ALA A 249 -0.83 1.93 19.73
CA ALA A 249 0.26 1.23 19.06
C ALA A 249 1.48 1.01 19.97
N TRP A 250 1.79 1.96 20.86
CA TRP A 250 2.84 1.79 21.85
C TRP A 250 2.54 0.66 22.84
N SER A 251 1.28 0.54 23.29
CA SER A 251 0.84 -0.58 24.13
C SER A 251 1.04 -1.93 23.43
N ASP A 252 0.70 -2.02 22.14
CA ASP A 252 0.92 -3.24 21.33
C ASP A 252 2.39 -3.64 21.27
N LEU A 253 3.27 -2.66 21.04
CA LEU A 253 4.71 -2.87 20.97
C LEU A 253 5.29 -3.37 22.30
N LEU A 254 4.79 -2.88 23.44
CA LEU A 254 5.20 -3.37 24.75
C LEU A 254 4.78 -4.82 24.97
N GLN A 255 3.59 -5.23 24.49
CA GLN A 255 3.17 -6.63 24.53
C GLN A 255 4.07 -7.51 23.67
N ILE A 256 4.43 -7.05 22.46
CA ILE A 256 5.38 -7.75 21.58
C ILE A 256 6.74 -7.89 22.27
N LYS A 257 7.25 -6.83 22.90
CA LYS A 257 8.51 -6.86 23.66
C LYS A 257 8.48 -7.90 24.78
N LYS A 258 7.39 -7.93 25.55
CA LYS A 258 7.21 -8.91 26.63
C LYS A 258 7.24 -10.33 26.07
N LYS A 259 6.46 -10.60 25.02
CA LYS A 259 6.39 -11.91 24.38
C LYS A 259 7.74 -12.35 23.78
N LEU A 260 8.53 -11.41 23.26
CA LEU A 260 9.90 -11.69 22.81
C LEU A 260 10.81 -12.12 23.96
N GLY A 261 10.68 -11.51 25.13
CA GLY A 261 11.40 -11.91 26.33
C GLY A 261 11.04 -13.32 26.80
N ASP A 262 9.78 -13.74 26.64
CA ASP A 262 9.31 -15.08 27.03
C ASP A 262 9.78 -16.20 26.07
N ILE A 263 10.15 -15.84 24.82
CA ILE A 263 10.56 -16.79 23.76
C ILE A 263 12.10 -16.83 23.60
N ALA A 264 12.82 -15.84 24.13
CA ALA A 264 14.27 -15.70 24.01
C ALA A 264 15.02 -16.66 24.94
#